data_AF-U2HBA7-F1
#
_entry.id   AF-U2HBA7-F1
#
_cell.length_a   1.000
_cell.length_b   1.000
_cell.length_c   1.000
_cell.angle_alpha   90.00
_cell.angle_beta   90.00
_cell.angle_gamma   90.00
#
_symmetry.space_group_name_H-M   'P 1'
#
loop_
_entity.id
_entity.type
_entity.pdbx_description
1 polymer ?
#
loop_
_entity_poly.entity_id
_entity_poly.type
_entity_poly.pdbx_seq_one_letter_code
_entity_poly.pdbx_strand_id
1 'polypeptide(L)' 'MGINGYYLRQITDNRVNGSAIAGSREQVLGIGPGVYYDLSKGDKFWLNTYTETLVRNRFRNSAVVNLRWIHIF' A
#
# COMPACT_ATOMS: atom_id res chain seq x y z
N MET A 1 -14.36 1.61 12.11
CA MET A 1 -14.18 1.82 10.65
C MET A 1 -13.53 3.18 10.45
N GLY A 2 -12.67 3.34 9.46
CA GLY A 2 -11.94 4.58 9.22
C GLY A 2 -11.37 4.66 7.81
N ILE A 3 -10.60 5.71 7.55
CA ILE A 3 -9.85 5.91 6.30
C ILE A 3 -8.38 5.63 6.59
N ASN A 4 -7.73 4.93 5.67
CA ASN A 4 -6.32 4.60 5.72
C ASN A 4 -5.71 4.65 4.32
N GLY A 5 -4.39 4.74 4.27
CA GLY A 5 -3.67 4.87 3.01
C GLY A 5 -2.18 4.73 3.18
N TYR A 6 -1.48 4.73 2.06
CA TYR A 6 -0.03 4.73 1.99
C TYR A 6 0.43 5.66 0.87
N TYR A 7 1.60 6.26 1.06
CA TYR A 7 2.27 7.02 0.03
C TYR A 7 3.67 6.46 -0.18
N LEU A 8 3.95 6.05 -1.40
CA LEU A 8 5.26 5.55 -1.81
C LEU A 8 5.83 6.47 -2.87
N ARG A 9 7.07 6.92 -2.65
CA ARG A 9 7.83 7.70 -3.63
C ARG A 9 9.27 7.24 -3.62
N GLN A 10 9.77 6.89 -4.80
CA GLN A 10 11.14 6.49 -4.97
C GLN A 10 12.08 7.69 -4.84
N ILE A 11 13.19 7.50 -4.12
CA ILE A 11 14.16 8.56 -3.82
C ILE A 11 15.11 8.78 -5.00
N THR A 12 15.61 7.68 -5.58
CA THR A 12 16.57 7.66 -6.68
C THR A 12 15.99 7.02 -7.94
N ASP A 13 16.50 7.37 -9.11
CA ASP A 13 16.15 6.69 -10.35
C ASP A 13 16.59 5.22 -10.36
N ASN A 14 15.89 4.39 -11.13
CA ASN A 14 16.29 3.01 -11.42
C ASN A 14 17.60 2.99 -12.19
N ARG A 15 18.38 1.92 -11.99
CA ARG A 15 19.62 1.68 -12.72
C ARG A 15 19.55 0.37 -13.48
N VAL A 16 20.00 0.39 -14.73
CA VAL A 16 20.20 -0.81 -15.55
C VAL A 16 21.66 -0.83 -15.97
N ASN A 17 22.35 -1.94 -15.71
CA ASN A 17 23.79 -2.10 -15.95
C ASN A 17 24.63 -0.95 -15.34
N GLY A 18 24.27 -0.51 -14.13
CA GLY A 18 24.96 0.58 -13.42
C GLY A 18 24.61 2.00 -13.89
N SER A 19 23.93 2.16 -15.02
CA SER A 19 23.54 3.46 -15.56
C SER A 19 22.12 3.85 -15.12
N ALA A 20 21.93 5.09 -14.71
CA ALA A 20 20.62 5.59 -14.28
C ALA A 20 19.69 5.79 -15.48
N ILE A 21 18.44 5.35 -15.33
CA ILE A 21 17.37 5.60 -16.29
C ILE A 21 16.65 6.87 -15.86
N ALA A 22 16.87 7.97 -16.59
CA ALA A 22 16.22 9.23 -16.29
C ALA A 22 14.69 9.10 -16.32
N GLY A 23 14.02 9.72 -15.34
CA GLY A 23 12.56 9.73 -15.27
C GLY A 23 11.93 8.41 -14.86
N SER A 24 12.69 7.47 -14.30
CA SER A 24 12.18 6.15 -13.87
C SER A 24 11.63 6.12 -12.45
N ARG A 25 11.75 7.22 -11.69
CA ARG A 25 11.25 7.27 -10.30
C ARG A 25 9.77 6.98 -10.19
N GLU A 26 9.44 5.99 -9.40
CA GLU A 26 8.06 5.62 -9.12
C GLU A 26 7.42 6.49 -8.04
N GLN A 27 6.10 6.64 -8.13
CA GLN A 27 5.29 7.06 -6.98
C GLN A 27 3.87 6.50 -7.07
N VAL A 28 3.20 6.44 -5.91
CA VAL A 28 1.79 6.08 -5.78
C VAL A 28 1.23 6.55 -4.45
N LEU A 29 -0.02 7.00 -4.45
CA LEU A 29 -0.85 7.23 -3.27
C LEU A 29 -1.99 6.21 -3.27
N GLY A 30 -1.98 5.27 -2.35
CA GLY A 30 -3.11 4.39 -2.07
C GLY A 30 -3.98 4.98 -0.97
N ILE A 31 -5.28 5.11 -1.19
CA ILE A 31 -6.23 5.57 -0.16
C ILE A 31 -7.51 4.75 -0.23
N GLY A 32 -8.11 4.46 0.92
CA GLY A 32 -9.42 3.83 0.98
C GLY A 32 -9.89 3.52 2.39
N PRO A 33 -11.03 2.81 2.51
CA PRO A 33 -11.61 2.49 3.79
C PRO A 33 -10.95 1.28 4.45
N GLY A 34 -10.98 1.27 5.77
CA GLY A 34 -10.44 0.23 6.62
C GLY A 34 -11.33 -0.06 7.82
N VAL A 35 -11.32 -1.32 8.23
CA VAL A 35 -12.03 -1.84 9.39
C VAL A 35 -11.04 -2.58 10.27
N TYR A 36 -11.07 -2.25 11.55
CA TYR A 36 -10.44 -3.01 12.62
C TYR A 36 -11.56 -3.60 13.48
N TYR A 37 -11.40 -4.87 13.87
CA TYR A 37 -12.30 -5.54 14.78
C TYR A 37 -11.52 -6.40 15.77
N ASP A 38 -11.86 -6.25 17.05
CA ASP A 38 -11.33 -7.04 18.16
C ASP A 38 -12.30 -8.20 18.42
N LEU A 39 -11.95 -9.40 17.97
CA LEU A 39 -12.83 -10.59 18.02
C LEU A 39 -12.87 -11.18 19.42
N SER A 40 -11.71 -11.26 20.08
CA SER A 40 -11.50 -11.87 21.39
C SER A 40 -10.22 -11.30 22.00
N LYS A 41 -9.93 -11.59 23.29
CA LYS A 41 -8.67 -11.15 23.93
C LYS A 41 -7.40 -11.59 23.16
N GLY A 42 -7.49 -12.67 22.38
CA GLY A 42 -6.38 -13.17 21.56
C GLY A 42 -6.47 -12.79 20.09
N ASP A 43 -7.66 -12.45 19.57
CA ASP A 43 -7.91 -12.38 18.12
C ASP A 43 -8.23 -10.97 17.65
N LYS A 44 -7.42 -10.48 16.71
CA LYS A 44 -7.57 -9.16 16.11
C LYS A 44 -7.62 -9.25 14.60
N PHE A 45 -8.55 -8.54 14.00
CA PHE A 45 -8.81 -8.58 12.57
C PHE A 45 -8.77 -7.18 11.95
N TRP A 46 -8.16 -7.09 10.77
CA TRP A 46 -8.16 -5.90 9.92
C TRP A 46 -8.54 -6.26 8.50
N LEU A 47 -9.41 -5.44 7.91
CA LEU A 47 -9.72 -5.44 6.49
C LEU A 47 -9.55 -4.03 5.95
N ASN A 48 -8.67 -3.87 4.97
CA ASN A 48 -8.39 -2.60 4.34
C ASN A 48 -8.54 -2.72 2.84
N THR A 49 -9.10 -1.70 2.21
CA THR A 49 -9.18 -1.61 0.76
C THR A 49 -8.61 -0.27 0.31
N TYR A 50 -7.97 -0.25 -0.86
CA TYR A 50 -7.34 0.95 -1.40
C TYR A 50 -7.59 1.06 -2.90
N THR A 51 -7.71 2.29 -3.39
CA THR A 51 -7.54 2.63 -4.81
C THR A 51 -6.26 3.42 -4.96
N GLU A 52 -5.43 3.07 -5.96
CA GLU A 52 -4.21 3.82 -6.23
C GLU A 52 -4.49 5.07 -7.09
N THR A 53 -3.86 6.18 -6.71
CA THR A 53 -3.90 7.50 -7.36
C THR A 53 -2.47 8.07 -7.44
N LEU A 54 -2.28 9.14 -8.20
CA LEU A 54 -0.97 9.79 -8.39
C LEU A 54 0.13 8.83 -8.89
N VAL A 55 -0.24 7.77 -9.62
CA VAL A 55 0.69 6.75 -10.06
C VAL A 55 1.63 7.30 -11.14
N ARG A 56 2.95 7.08 -10.98
CA ARG A 56 3.96 7.36 -12.01
C ARG A 56 4.94 6.20 -12.13
N ASN A 57 5.35 5.90 -13.36
CA ASN A 57 6.40 4.94 -13.73
C ASN A 57 6.22 3.50 -13.20
N ARG A 58 4.99 3.14 -12.83
CA ARG A 58 4.60 1.79 -12.39
C ARG A 58 3.18 1.48 -12.82
N PHE A 59 2.79 0.22 -12.70
CA PHE A 59 1.40 -0.18 -12.88
C PHE A 59 0.52 0.39 -11.78
N ARG A 60 -0.68 0.83 -12.17
CA ARG A 60 -1.74 1.28 -11.26
C ARG A 60 -2.63 0.09 -10.91
N ASN A 61 -2.83 -0.14 -9.62
CA ASN A 61 -3.83 -1.04 -9.10
C ASN A 61 -5.14 -0.28 -8.83
N SER A 62 -6.18 -0.63 -9.58
CA SER A 62 -7.50 -0.02 -9.41
C SER A 62 -8.18 -0.42 -8.09
N ALA A 63 -7.84 -1.59 -7.55
CA ALA A 63 -8.31 -2.06 -6.27
C ALA A 63 -7.24 -2.92 -5.59
N VAL A 64 -6.91 -2.60 -4.35
CA VAL A 64 -6.02 -3.38 -3.49
C VAL A 64 -6.81 -3.78 -2.25
N VAL A 65 -6.75 -5.06 -1.87
CA VAL A 65 -7.39 -5.57 -0.65
C VAL A 65 -6.31 -6.14 0.26
N ASN A 66 -6.29 -5.71 1.52
CA ASN A 66 -5.39 -6.22 2.54
C ASN A 66 -6.20 -6.77 3.71
N LEU A 67 -5.98 -8.04 4.01
CA LEU A 67 -6.55 -8.74 5.14
C LEU A 67 -5.42 -9.12 6.10
N ARG A 68 -5.62 -8.84 7.38
CA ARG A 68 -4.69 -9.23 8.44
C ARG A 68 -5.46 -9.80 9.61
N TRP A 69 -5.01 -10.95 10.10
CA TRP A 69 -5.45 -11.55 11.34
C TRP A 69 -4.24 -11.79 12.23
N ILE A 70 -4.38 -11.48 13.52
CA ILE A 70 -3.37 -11.75 14.55
C ILE A 70 -4.04 -12.56 15.65
N HIS A 71 -3.40 -13.65 16.03
CA HIS A 71 -3.74 -14.47 17.19
C HIS A 71 -2.63 -14.38 18.22
N ILE A 72 -2.96 -13.99 19.45
CA ILE A 72 -2.05 -13.84 20.59
C ILE A 72 -2.32 -15.00 21.55
N PHE A 73 -1.28 -15.79 21.83
CA PHE A 73 -1.29 -16.93 22.76
C PHE A 73 -0.92 -16.50 24.18
#